data_AF-A0A1L7WB66-F1
#
_entry.id   AF-A0A1L7WB66-F1
#
_cell.length_a   1.000
_cell.length_b   1.000
_cell.length_c   1.000
_cell.angle_alpha   90.00
_cell.angle_beta   90.00
_cell.angle_gamma   90.00
#
_symmetry.space_group_name_H-M   'P 1'
#
loop_
_entity.id
_entity.type
_entity.pdbx_description
1 polymer ?
#
loop_
_entity_poly.entity_id
_entity_poly.type
_entity_poly.pdbx_seq_one_letter_code
_entity_poly.pdbx_strand_id
1 'polypeptide(L)'
;MWPYVNQEDLSRPKLMLLLLNARGRHPPPAFAAADNDAMHLGKVTKSLVPIFLNLHTMVLHGATTPEEYGKLLDWDSHPDAFDWMHTRKQFLPGEGLLILEAQARLMPFLIKLRHEVLRDISAEDIANSAYSIQPEPFLKTDSDASSFVSLAAMAAEAPYRLPARLDLERLTSLLQAQIPAAEDHVWALREDPAYFADHFCEIKDHRQEMLPDNRGLPHPATHRLRENSLWARVTFGMLSDAYANLESLTELHRQVKNLSMLQQKLHKEILPNKDLPKEYFVSLLRFKYFLEQTAKGPLNKLKVAVPASPPMRKFFVREPPVDSDSTKIFVRSRPGFKMEKVEQQLIWLLRTLWEDDYTLFLVRVPNVVDELERLLQAEPKADARISAHVAKIIGDLAIVTQSLKQLELYQP
;
A
#
# COMPACT_ATOMS: atom_id res chain seq x y z
N MET A 1 -23.73 -3.15 -1.92
CA MET A 1 -22.37 -2.97 -2.44
C MET A 1 -21.71 -4.34 -2.55
N TRP A 2 -20.70 -4.50 -3.41
CA TRP A 2 -20.00 -5.77 -3.64
C TRP A 2 -18.47 -5.57 -3.57
N PRO A 3 -17.88 -5.43 -2.37
CA PRO A 3 -16.43 -5.31 -2.26
C PRO A 3 -15.73 -6.51 -2.90
N TYR A 4 -14.74 -6.25 -3.75
CA TYR A 4 -13.91 -7.27 -4.43
C TYR A 4 -14.66 -8.31 -5.28
N VAL A 5 -15.96 -8.16 -5.53
CA VAL A 5 -16.68 -8.99 -6.50
C VAL A 5 -16.79 -8.22 -7.81
N ASN A 6 -15.74 -8.29 -8.61
CA ASN A 6 -15.64 -7.62 -9.91
C ASN A 6 -15.14 -8.60 -10.99
N GLN A 7 -15.52 -8.34 -12.25
CA GLN A 7 -15.19 -9.23 -13.37
C GLN A 7 -13.70 -9.21 -13.72
N GLU A 8 -13.02 -8.06 -13.58
CA GLU A 8 -11.60 -7.90 -13.90
C GLU A 8 -10.72 -8.86 -13.07
N ASP A 9 -11.01 -8.98 -11.78
CA ASP A 9 -10.27 -9.83 -10.87
C ASP A 9 -10.76 -11.27 -10.91
N LEU A 10 -12.08 -11.49 -10.78
CA LEU A 10 -12.64 -12.83 -10.63
C LEU A 10 -12.62 -13.66 -11.92
N SER A 11 -12.35 -13.05 -13.07
CA SER A 11 -12.06 -13.77 -14.32
C SER A 11 -10.63 -14.29 -14.40
N ARG A 12 -9.71 -13.78 -13.56
CA ARG A 12 -8.33 -14.29 -13.49
C ARG A 12 -8.34 -15.68 -12.86
N PRO A 13 -7.53 -16.62 -13.38
CA PRO A 13 -7.34 -17.90 -12.70
C PRO A 13 -6.83 -17.62 -11.27
N LYS A 14 -7.25 -18.42 -10.29
CA LYS A 14 -6.84 -18.39 -8.86
C LYS A 14 -7.68 -17.49 -7.93
N LEU A 15 -7.98 -16.23 -8.26
CA LEU A 15 -8.59 -15.28 -7.29
C LEU A 15 -9.96 -15.73 -6.79
N MET A 16 -10.80 -16.24 -7.69
CA MET A 16 -12.10 -16.82 -7.32
C MET A 16 -11.96 -18.02 -6.36
N LEU A 17 -10.97 -18.88 -6.60
CA LEU A 17 -10.71 -20.05 -5.76
C LEU A 17 -10.15 -19.66 -4.39
N LEU A 18 -9.30 -18.63 -4.34
CA LEU A 18 -8.81 -18.05 -3.08
C LEU A 18 -9.97 -17.53 -2.24
N LEU A 19 -10.87 -16.76 -2.85
CA LEU A 19 -12.03 -16.19 -2.18
C LEU A 19 -12.94 -17.29 -1.61
N LEU A 20 -13.24 -18.31 -2.42
CA LEU A 20 -14.07 -19.45 -2.02
C LEU A 20 -13.41 -20.24 -0.88
N ASN A 21 -12.10 -20.48 -0.97
CA ASN A 21 -11.33 -21.18 0.06
C ASN A 21 -11.37 -20.41 1.40
N ALA A 22 -11.05 -19.12 1.38
CA ALA A 22 -10.97 -18.30 2.57
C ALA A 22 -12.35 -18.14 3.24
N ARG A 23 -13.37 -17.74 2.47
CA ARG A 23 -14.73 -17.51 3.01
C ARG A 23 -15.46 -18.79 3.38
N GLY A 24 -15.09 -19.93 2.78
CA GLY A 24 -15.67 -21.23 3.10
C GLY A 24 -15.12 -21.87 4.37
N ARG A 25 -13.88 -21.53 4.78
CA ARG A 25 -13.20 -22.13 5.94
C ARG A 25 -13.19 -21.26 7.19
N HIS A 26 -13.53 -19.98 7.08
CA HIS A 26 -13.42 -19.04 8.19
C HIS A 26 -14.74 -18.29 8.41
N PRO A 27 -15.12 -18.02 9.68
CA PRO A 27 -16.39 -17.39 9.99
C PRO A 27 -16.38 -15.89 9.64
N PRO A 28 -17.55 -15.26 9.40
CA PRO A 28 -17.64 -13.84 9.06
C PRO A 28 -16.90 -12.84 9.98
N PRO A 29 -16.85 -13.04 11.32
CA PRO A 29 -16.08 -12.17 12.21
C PRO A 29 -14.60 -12.02 11.83
N ALA A 30 -13.99 -13.05 11.25
CA ALA A 30 -12.58 -13.03 10.83
C ALA A 30 -12.30 -12.03 9.69
N PHE A 31 -13.34 -11.56 9.00
CA PHE A 31 -13.23 -10.63 7.86
C PHE A 31 -13.79 -9.24 8.15
N ALA A 32 -14.45 -9.02 9.29
CA ALA A 32 -15.19 -7.79 9.55
C ALA A 32 -14.35 -6.51 9.34
N ALA A 33 -13.10 -6.53 9.81
CA ALA A 33 -12.15 -5.44 9.65
C ALA A 33 -11.77 -5.17 8.20
N ALA A 34 -11.39 -6.23 7.48
CA ALA A 34 -11.00 -6.15 6.08
C ALA A 34 -12.19 -5.74 5.20
N ASP A 35 -13.39 -6.22 5.50
CA ASP A 35 -14.62 -5.82 4.83
C ASP A 35 -14.92 -4.34 5.08
N ASN A 36 -14.70 -3.83 6.30
CA ASN A 36 -14.83 -2.40 6.60
C ASN A 36 -13.81 -1.55 5.82
N ASP A 37 -12.56 -2.01 5.77
CA ASP A 37 -11.46 -1.30 5.10
C ASP A 37 -11.64 -1.29 3.57
N ALA A 38 -12.18 -2.36 2.99
CA ALA A 38 -12.56 -2.43 1.58
C ALA A 38 -13.53 -1.32 1.15
N MET A 39 -14.34 -0.83 2.09
CA MET A 39 -15.33 0.21 1.89
C MET A 39 -14.80 1.60 2.23
N HIS A 40 -13.54 1.73 2.69
CA HIS A 40 -12.92 2.98 3.13
C HIS A 40 -13.08 4.10 2.11
N LEU A 41 -12.70 3.87 0.85
CA LEU A 41 -12.74 4.90 -0.20
C LEU A 41 -14.18 5.41 -0.42
N GLY A 42 -15.16 4.51 -0.45
CA GLY A 42 -16.56 4.89 -0.57
C GLY A 42 -17.06 5.71 0.64
N LYS A 43 -16.60 5.39 1.86
CA LYS A 43 -16.91 6.17 3.07
C LYS A 43 -16.32 7.57 3.03
N VAL A 44 -15.01 7.69 2.74
CA VAL A 44 -14.35 9.01 2.75
C VAL A 44 -14.79 9.93 1.61
N THR A 45 -15.19 9.36 0.47
CA THR A 45 -15.75 10.12 -0.66
C THR A 45 -17.24 10.43 -0.50
N LYS A 46 -17.87 9.96 0.59
CA LYS A 46 -19.32 10.05 0.83
C LYS A 46 -20.19 9.35 -0.22
N SER A 47 -19.59 8.50 -1.06
CA SER A 47 -20.33 7.61 -1.95
C SER A 47 -21.09 6.53 -1.16
N LEU A 48 -20.59 6.24 0.05
CA LEU A 48 -21.21 5.40 1.06
C LEU A 48 -21.36 6.23 2.32
N VAL A 49 -22.60 6.40 2.77
CA VAL A 49 -22.91 7.14 4.00
C VAL A 49 -23.45 6.15 5.01
N PRO A 50 -22.62 5.68 5.97
CA PRO A 50 -23.09 4.81 7.03
C PRO A 50 -24.20 5.49 7.83
N ILE A 51 -25.24 4.73 8.17
CA ILE A 51 -26.33 5.24 9.01
C ILE A 51 -25.78 5.57 10.40
N PHE A 52 -26.14 6.73 10.94
CA PHE A 52 -25.73 7.12 12.27
C PHE A 52 -26.76 6.64 13.30
N LEU A 53 -26.33 5.79 14.24
CA LEU A 53 -27.09 5.44 15.44
C LEU A 53 -26.29 5.92 16.65
N ASN A 54 -26.86 6.86 17.39
CA ASN A 54 -26.20 7.48 18.53
C ASN A 54 -26.21 6.55 19.75
N LEU A 55 -25.23 6.70 20.64
CA LEU A 55 -25.12 6.00 21.93
C LEU A 55 -25.06 4.47 21.87
N HIS A 56 -24.65 3.92 20.72
CA HIS A 56 -24.55 2.48 20.53
C HIS A 56 -23.23 2.09 19.86
N THR A 57 -22.76 0.89 20.19
CA THR A 57 -21.61 0.23 19.55
C THR A 57 -22.05 -1.14 19.05
N MET A 58 -21.58 -1.57 17.88
CA MET A 58 -21.87 -2.89 17.33
C MET A 58 -20.67 -3.82 17.51
N VAL A 59 -20.93 -5.00 18.07
CA VAL A 59 -19.94 -6.07 18.26
C VAL A 59 -19.79 -6.85 16.97
N LEU A 60 -18.59 -6.86 16.40
CA LEU A 60 -18.25 -7.69 15.25
C LEU A 60 -16.88 -8.35 15.42
N HIS A 61 -15.91 -7.64 16.00
CA HIS A 61 -14.59 -8.20 16.24
C HIS A 61 -14.62 -9.14 17.45
N GLY A 62 -14.01 -10.33 17.32
CA GLY A 62 -13.92 -11.31 18.40
C GLY A 62 -15.23 -12.05 18.75
N ALA A 63 -16.33 -11.83 18.02
CA ALA A 63 -17.57 -12.56 18.23
C ALA A 63 -17.39 -14.05 17.90
N THR A 64 -17.88 -14.93 18.77
CA THR A 64 -17.72 -16.39 18.62
C THR A 64 -19.03 -17.09 18.29
N THR A 65 -20.17 -16.44 18.55
CA THR A 65 -21.50 -16.98 18.27
C THR A 65 -22.30 -16.11 17.30
N PRO A 66 -23.30 -16.67 16.60
CA PRO A 66 -24.21 -15.90 15.77
C PRO A 66 -24.97 -14.80 16.53
N GLU A 67 -25.30 -15.03 17.80
CA GLU A 67 -26.04 -14.09 18.64
C GLU A 67 -25.20 -12.89 19.08
N GLU A 68 -23.88 -13.06 19.15
CA GLU A 68 -22.92 -11.98 19.45
C GLU A 68 -22.63 -11.12 18.21
N TYR A 69 -22.57 -11.74 17.04
CA TYR A 69 -22.14 -11.07 15.81
C TYR A 69 -23.22 -10.11 15.28
N GLY A 70 -22.94 -8.82 15.39
CA GLY A 70 -23.88 -7.74 15.06
C GLY A 70 -24.67 -7.23 16.26
N LYS A 71 -24.39 -7.71 17.48
CA LYS A 71 -25.06 -7.26 18.69
C LYS A 71 -24.82 -5.78 18.95
N LEU A 72 -25.89 -5.04 19.21
CA LEU A 72 -25.83 -3.65 19.63
C LEU A 72 -25.68 -3.55 21.15
N LEU A 73 -24.73 -2.74 21.58
CA LEU A 73 -24.50 -2.39 22.97
C LEU A 73 -24.80 -0.91 23.18
N ASP A 74 -25.79 -0.64 24.03
CA ASP A 74 -26.10 0.68 24.55
C ASP A 74 -25.00 1.14 25.53
N TRP A 75 -24.58 2.40 25.43
CA TRP A 75 -23.47 2.93 26.22
C TRP A 75 -23.80 3.08 27.71
N ASP A 76 -25.06 3.35 28.05
CA ASP A 76 -25.48 3.47 29.46
C ASP A 76 -25.44 2.09 30.14
N SER A 77 -25.84 1.05 29.41
CA SER A 77 -25.85 -0.34 29.87
C SER A 77 -24.46 -1.00 29.85
N HIS A 78 -23.53 -0.47 29.07
CA HIS A 78 -22.20 -1.04 28.88
C HIS A 78 -21.13 0.07 28.82
N PRO A 79 -20.59 0.53 29.97
CA PRO A 79 -19.72 1.71 30.05
C PRO A 79 -18.51 1.69 29.11
N ASP A 80 -17.91 0.52 28.89
CA ASP A 80 -16.75 0.35 28.00
C ASP A 80 -17.10 0.45 26.51
N ALA A 81 -18.38 0.36 26.13
CA ALA A 81 -18.80 0.28 24.72
C ALA A 81 -18.47 1.55 23.94
N PHE A 82 -18.54 2.72 24.59
CA PHE A 82 -18.11 3.98 23.99
C PHE A 82 -16.62 3.97 23.65
N ASP A 83 -15.79 3.53 24.61
CA ASP A 83 -14.34 3.46 24.44
C ASP A 83 -13.96 2.43 23.37
N TRP A 84 -14.65 1.28 23.30
CA TRP A 84 -14.41 0.28 22.26
C TRP A 84 -14.68 0.82 20.85
N MET A 85 -15.70 1.66 20.69
CA MET A 85 -15.97 2.35 19.43
C MET A 85 -14.87 3.38 19.12
N HIS A 86 -14.52 4.22 20.09
CA HIS A 86 -13.54 5.28 19.88
C HIS A 86 -12.13 4.74 19.56
N THR A 87 -11.75 3.66 20.23
CA THR A 87 -10.48 2.93 20.01
C THR A 87 -10.52 1.99 18.81
N ARG A 88 -11.66 1.88 18.11
CA ARG A 88 -11.90 0.97 16.99
C ARG A 88 -11.69 -0.52 17.31
N LYS A 89 -11.81 -0.90 18.59
CA LYS A 89 -11.94 -2.31 19.00
C LYS A 89 -13.24 -2.92 18.50
N GLN A 90 -14.29 -2.10 18.44
CA GLN A 90 -15.60 -2.44 17.89
C GLN A 90 -16.08 -1.34 16.95
N PHE A 91 -17.21 -1.58 16.28
CA PHE A 91 -17.62 -0.77 15.14
C PHE A 91 -18.76 0.18 15.49
N LEU A 92 -18.79 1.32 14.80
CA LEU A 92 -20.00 2.14 14.73
C LEU A 92 -21.13 1.31 14.10
N PRO A 93 -22.38 1.37 14.59
CA PRO A 93 -23.48 0.58 14.06
C PRO A 93 -23.68 0.74 12.54
N GLY A 94 -23.50 1.94 12.01
CA GLY A 94 -23.58 2.19 10.56
C GLY A 94 -22.50 1.46 9.76
N GLU A 95 -21.27 1.48 10.25
CA GLU A 95 -20.18 0.73 9.61
C GLU A 95 -20.41 -0.77 9.73
N GLY A 96 -20.85 -1.21 10.91
CA GLY A 96 -21.19 -2.60 11.16
C GLY A 96 -22.29 -3.12 10.24
N LEU A 97 -23.33 -2.33 9.99
CA LEU A 97 -24.38 -2.69 9.04
C LEU A 97 -23.83 -2.85 7.62
N LEU A 98 -22.96 -1.96 7.16
CA LEU A 98 -22.32 -2.10 5.84
C LEU A 98 -21.51 -3.39 5.73
N ILE A 99 -20.80 -3.77 6.80
CA ILE A 99 -20.03 -5.03 6.86
C ILE A 99 -20.98 -6.22 6.74
N LEU A 100 -22.03 -6.26 7.55
CA LEU A 100 -23.02 -7.32 7.54
C LEU A 100 -23.72 -7.42 6.17
N GLU A 101 -24.07 -6.30 5.54
CA GLU A 101 -24.65 -6.28 4.21
C GLU A 101 -23.69 -6.82 3.13
N ALA A 102 -22.40 -6.45 3.18
CA ALA A 102 -21.41 -6.94 2.25
C ALA A 102 -21.25 -8.46 2.37
N GLN A 103 -21.13 -8.97 3.59
CA GLN A 103 -21.00 -10.40 3.87
C GLN A 103 -22.26 -11.18 3.51
N ALA A 104 -23.44 -10.66 3.86
CA ALA A 104 -24.73 -11.29 3.54
C ALA A 104 -25.01 -11.36 2.04
N ARG A 105 -24.42 -10.48 1.22
CA ARG A 105 -24.46 -10.57 -0.26
C ARG A 105 -23.42 -11.53 -0.80
N LEU A 106 -22.21 -11.53 -0.24
CA LEU A 106 -21.10 -12.38 -0.67
C LEU A 106 -21.42 -13.87 -0.49
N MET A 107 -21.99 -14.27 0.64
CA MET A 107 -22.23 -15.69 0.94
C MET A 107 -23.17 -16.37 -0.07
N PRO A 108 -24.36 -15.84 -0.40
CA PRO A 108 -25.21 -16.39 -1.46
C PRO A 108 -24.54 -16.43 -2.83
N PHE A 109 -23.69 -15.45 -3.17
CA PHE A 109 -22.94 -15.47 -4.42
C PHE A 109 -21.97 -16.65 -4.49
N LEU A 110 -21.19 -16.88 -3.42
CA LEU A 110 -20.25 -18.01 -3.35
C LEU A 110 -20.98 -19.35 -3.36
N ILE A 111 -22.14 -19.44 -2.70
CA ILE A 111 -23.00 -20.63 -2.74
C ILE A 111 -23.50 -20.89 -4.16
N LYS A 112 -24.01 -19.87 -4.87
CA LYS A 112 -24.47 -20.03 -6.26
C LYS A 112 -23.32 -20.46 -7.19
N LEU A 113 -22.16 -19.83 -7.06
CA LEU A 113 -20.96 -20.20 -7.80
C LEU A 113 -20.59 -21.67 -7.58
N ARG A 114 -20.60 -22.12 -6.32
CA ARG A 114 -20.34 -23.53 -5.99
C ARG A 114 -21.31 -24.47 -6.72
N HIS A 115 -22.61 -24.15 -6.76
CA HIS A 115 -23.59 -24.98 -7.46
C HIS A 115 -23.35 -25.02 -8.97
N GLU A 116 -22.97 -23.90 -9.59
CA GLU A 116 -22.63 -23.86 -11.02
C GLU A 116 -21.37 -24.67 -11.34
N VAL A 117 -20.34 -24.58 -10.50
CA VAL A 117 -19.06 -25.30 -10.69
C VAL A 117 -19.22 -26.80 -10.42
N LEU A 118 -20.02 -27.18 -9.42
CA LEU A 118 -20.26 -28.58 -9.01
C LEU A 118 -21.64 -29.08 -9.46
N ARG A 119 -22.07 -28.68 -10.65
CA ARG A 119 -23.39 -28.99 -11.21
C ARG A 119 -23.76 -30.48 -11.27
N ASP A 120 -22.76 -31.36 -11.25
CA ASP A 120 -22.93 -32.81 -11.30
C ASP A 120 -23.07 -33.45 -9.89
N ILE A 121 -22.99 -32.66 -8.82
CA ILE A 121 -23.13 -33.11 -7.43
C ILE A 121 -24.36 -32.43 -6.82
N SER A 122 -25.27 -33.21 -6.24
CA SER A 122 -26.48 -32.64 -5.64
C SER A 122 -26.15 -31.79 -4.40
N ALA A 123 -26.97 -30.78 -4.13
CA ALA A 123 -26.77 -29.93 -2.95
C ALA A 123 -26.81 -30.72 -1.63
N GLU A 124 -27.64 -31.76 -1.59
CA GLU A 124 -27.77 -32.70 -0.47
C GLU A 124 -26.50 -33.53 -0.29
N ASP A 125 -25.94 -34.09 -1.38
CA ASP A 125 -24.72 -34.91 -1.30
C ASP A 125 -23.53 -34.10 -0.78
N ILE A 126 -23.43 -32.82 -1.15
CA ILE A 126 -22.34 -31.96 -0.67
C ILE A 126 -22.56 -31.53 0.80
N ALA A 127 -23.80 -31.42 1.26
CA ALA A 127 -24.11 -31.10 2.66
C ALA A 127 -24.02 -32.32 3.60
N ASN A 128 -24.13 -33.52 3.03
CA ASN A 128 -24.07 -34.79 3.74
C ASN A 128 -22.63 -35.30 3.88
N SER A 129 -22.43 -36.33 4.72
CA SER A 129 -21.13 -36.98 4.96
C SER A 129 -20.58 -37.78 3.76
N ALA A 130 -21.24 -37.73 2.59
CA ALA A 130 -20.78 -38.41 1.38
C ALA A 130 -19.43 -37.86 0.90
N TYR A 131 -19.14 -36.59 1.18
CA TYR A 131 -17.85 -35.95 0.95
C TYR A 131 -17.28 -35.42 2.26
N SER A 132 -16.17 -36.01 2.71
CA SER A 132 -15.47 -35.52 3.91
C SER A 132 -14.79 -34.18 3.64
N ILE A 133 -14.75 -33.32 4.67
CA ILE A 133 -14.01 -32.05 4.62
C ILE A 133 -12.53 -32.37 4.35
N GLN A 134 -12.05 -31.90 3.19
CA GLN A 134 -10.66 -32.07 2.80
C GLN A 134 -9.75 -31.05 3.50
N PRO A 135 -8.46 -31.38 3.73
CA PRO A 135 -7.49 -30.40 4.21
C PRO A 135 -7.40 -29.21 3.26
N GLU A 136 -6.90 -28.09 3.77
CA GLU A 136 -6.72 -26.90 2.94
C GLU A 136 -5.78 -27.20 1.76
N PRO A 137 -6.19 -26.95 0.51
CA PRO A 137 -5.36 -27.23 -0.65
C PRO A 137 -4.14 -26.31 -0.66
N PHE A 138 -2.96 -26.88 -0.93
CA PHE A 138 -1.75 -26.09 -1.12
C PHE A 138 -1.84 -25.32 -2.44
N LEU A 139 -2.12 -24.01 -2.34
CA LEU A 139 -2.05 -23.12 -3.49
C LEU A 139 -0.60 -22.66 -3.65
N LYS A 140 0.01 -22.97 -4.79
CA LYS A 140 1.34 -22.45 -5.13
C LYS A 140 1.30 -20.92 -5.02
N THR A 141 2.01 -20.38 -4.05
CA THR A 141 2.41 -18.97 -4.04
C THR A 141 3.44 -18.81 -5.14
N ASP A 142 3.27 -17.80 -6.00
CA ASP A 142 4.24 -17.46 -7.05
C ASP A 142 5.48 -16.79 -6.40
N SER A 143 6.13 -17.51 -5.48
CA SER A 143 7.29 -17.04 -4.71
C SER A 143 8.59 -17.03 -5.51
N ASP A 144 8.58 -17.56 -6.73
CA ASP A 144 9.79 -17.78 -7.53
C ASP A 144 9.99 -16.73 -8.64
N ALA A 145 9.14 -15.70 -8.71
CA ALA A 145 9.33 -14.56 -9.60
C ALA A 145 9.91 -13.36 -8.81
N SER A 146 10.78 -12.58 -9.47
CA SER A 146 11.45 -11.37 -8.97
C SER A 146 10.69 -10.61 -7.87
N SER A 147 11.40 -10.14 -6.84
CA SER A 147 10.84 -9.55 -5.61
C SER A 147 9.68 -8.56 -5.82
N PHE A 148 9.71 -7.76 -6.89
CA PHE A 148 8.67 -6.78 -7.22
C PHE A 148 7.38 -7.41 -7.78
N VAL A 149 7.49 -8.39 -8.69
CA VAL A 149 6.33 -9.14 -9.23
C VAL A 149 5.63 -9.93 -8.12
N SER A 150 6.38 -10.39 -7.12
CA SER A 150 5.82 -11.06 -5.94
C SER A 150 4.95 -10.13 -5.08
N LEU A 151 5.33 -8.86 -4.90
CA LEU A 151 4.59 -7.89 -4.07
C LEU A 151 3.23 -7.50 -4.70
N ALA A 152 3.21 -7.19 -6.00
CA ALA A 152 1.99 -6.85 -6.69
C ALA A 152 1.00 -8.03 -6.74
N ALA A 153 1.50 -9.25 -6.97
CA ALA A 153 0.67 -10.46 -6.91
C ALA A 153 0.05 -10.66 -5.53
N MET A 154 0.80 -10.41 -4.44
CA MET A 154 0.25 -10.45 -3.10
C MET A 154 -0.81 -9.39 -2.86
N ALA A 155 -0.56 -8.14 -3.28
CA ALA A 155 -1.51 -7.04 -3.10
C ALA A 155 -2.83 -7.34 -3.81
N ALA A 156 -2.76 -7.89 -5.03
CA ALA A 156 -3.92 -8.33 -5.79
C ALA A 156 -4.66 -9.52 -5.15
N GLU A 157 -3.95 -10.46 -4.54
CA GLU A 157 -4.55 -11.64 -3.90
C GLU A 157 -5.04 -11.38 -2.46
N ALA A 158 -4.52 -10.37 -1.78
CA ALA A 158 -4.79 -10.10 -0.37
C ALA A 158 -6.29 -9.95 -0.04
N PRO A 159 -7.13 -9.25 -0.84
CA PRO A 159 -8.57 -9.15 -0.60
C PRO A 159 -9.32 -10.48 -0.65
N TYR A 160 -8.74 -11.48 -1.33
CA TYR A 160 -9.35 -12.79 -1.58
C TYR A 160 -8.85 -13.85 -0.60
N ARG A 161 -7.93 -13.51 0.30
CA ARG A 161 -7.43 -14.40 1.34
C ARG A 161 -8.07 -14.10 2.69
N LEU A 162 -7.84 -14.99 3.64
CA LEU A 162 -8.03 -14.64 5.05
C LEU A 162 -7.17 -13.40 5.33
N PRO A 163 -7.72 -12.34 5.97
CA PRO A 163 -6.97 -11.13 6.26
C PRO A 163 -5.64 -11.48 6.92
N ALA A 164 -4.56 -10.97 6.33
CA ALA A 164 -3.22 -11.34 6.74
C ALA A 164 -3.03 -11.00 8.22
N ARG A 165 -2.63 -12.01 9.00
CA ARG A 165 -2.00 -11.73 10.29
C ARG A 165 -0.71 -10.97 10.01
N LEU A 166 -0.33 -10.10 10.93
CA LEU A 166 0.94 -9.37 10.82
C LEU A 166 2.10 -10.37 10.72
N ASP A 167 2.68 -10.50 9.53
CA ASP A 167 3.72 -11.48 9.21
C ASP A 167 5.10 -10.84 9.38
N LEU A 168 5.54 -10.80 10.63
CA LEU A 168 6.80 -10.17 11.01
C LEU A 168 8.02 -10.94 10.47
N GLU A 169 7.93 -12.25 10.26
CA GLU A 169 9.01 -13.06 9.70
C GLU A 169 9.25 -12.71 8.23
N ARG A 170 8.17 -12.55 7.47
CA ARG A 170 8.25 -12.07 6.10
C ARG A 170 8.76 -10.64 6.01
N LEU A 171 8.25 -9.72 6.84
CA LEU A 171 8.75 -8.34 6.87
C LEU A 171 10.25 -8.31 7.21
N THR A 172 10.69 -9.16 8.14
CA THR A 172 12.12 -9.33 8.45
C THR A 172 12.89 -9.78 7.21
N SER A 173 12.40 -10.80 6.52
CA SER A 173 13.05 -11.37 5.34
C SER A 173 13.14 -10.37 4.18
N LEU A 174 12.08 -9.61 3.92
CA LEU A 174 12.04 -8.58 2.87
C LEU A 174 13.05 -7.45 3.15
N LEU A 175 13.07 -6.94 4.38
CA LEU A 175 14.01 -5.88 4.76
C LEU A 175 15.45 -6.39 4.77
N GLN A 176 15.67 -7.61 5.29
CA GLN A 176 16.99 -8.25 5.33
C GLN A 176 17.56 -8.48 3.92
N ALA A 177 16.72 -8.80 2.93
CA ALA A 177 17.16 -8.99 1.55
C ALA A 177 17.62 -7.68 0.88
N GLN A 178 17.17 -6.52 1.36
CA GLN A 178 17.49 -5.22 0.76
C GLN A 178 18.71 -4.54 1.35
N ILE A 179 19.03 -4.84 2.61
CA ILE A 179 20.18 -4.24 3.29
C ILE A 179 21.48 -4.48 2.50
N PRO A 180 21.82 -5.71 2.05
CA PRO A 180 23.04 -5.94 1.27
C PRO A 180 23.08 -5.11 -0.03
N ALA A 181 21.95 -5.02 -0.74
CA ALA A 181 21.88 -4.21 -1.96
C ALA A 181 22.07 -2.70 -1.68
N ALA A 182 21.62 -2.21 -0.52
CA ALA A 182 21.85 -0.84 -0.10
C ALA A 182 23.30 -0.60 0.36
N GLU A 183 23.93 -1.58 1.02
CA GLU A 183 25.34 -1.56 1.39
C GLU A 183 26.23 -1.55 0.14
N ASP A 184 25.96 -2.45 -0.81
CA ASP A 184 26.65 -2.54 -2.10
C ASP A 184 26.51 -1.23 -2.89
N HIS A 185 25.32 -0.61 -2.86
CA HIS A 185 25.10 0.68 -3.52
C HIS A 185 25.98 1.78 -2.91
N VAL A 186 26.05 1.89 -1.58
CA VAL A 186 26.93 2.86 -0.89
C VAL A 186 28.40 2.57 -1.19
N TRP A 187 28.79 1.31 -1.21
CA TRP A 187 30.16 0.88 -1.52
C TRP A 187 30.55 1.25 -2.95
N ALA A 188 29.71 0.90 -3.93
CA ALA A 188 29.96 1.18 -5.35
C ALA A 188 30.08 2.69 -5.62
N LEU A 189 29.29 3.53 -4.94
CA LEU A 189 29.44 4.99 -5.03
C LEU A 189 30.79 5.51 -4.51
N ARG A 190 31.49 4.77 -3.65
CA ARG A 190 32.80 5.16 -3.13
C ARG A 190 33.96 4.62 -3.97
N GLU A 191 33.86 3.36 -4.38
CA GLU A 191 34.99 2.60 -4.91
C GLU A 191 34.97 2.41 -6.43
N ASP A 192 33.83 2.58 -7.09
CA ASP A 192 33.69 2.41 -8.54
C ASP A 192 33.40 3.76 -9.24
N PRO A 193 34.41 4.38 -9.87
CA PRO A 193 34.23 5.64 -10.59
C PRO A 193 33.24 5.55 -11.75
N ALA A 194 33.14 4.40 -12.42
CA ALA A 194 32.20 4.21 -13.53
C ALA A 194 30.76 4.16 -13.00
N TYR A 195 30.53 3.38 -11.94
CA TYR A 195 29.24 3.35 -11.27
C TYR A 195 28.81 4.73 -10.76
N PHE A 196 29.72 5.46 -10.13
CA PHE A 196 29.46 6.83 -9.67
C PHE A 196 29.07 7.74 -10.84
N ALA A 197 29.82 7.70 -11.96
CA ALA A 197 29.56 8.55 -13.11
C ALA A 197 28.20 8.24 -13.76
N ASP A 198 27.87 6.96 -13.92
CA ASP A 198 26.59 6.52 -14.49
C ASP A 198 25.43 6.95 -13.60
N HIS A 199 25.53 6.71 -12.28
CA HIS A 199 24.47 7.09 -11.34
C HIS A 199 24.31 8.60 -11.20
N PHE A 200 25.43 9.34 -11.22
CA PHE A 200 25.41 10.81 -11.25
C PHE A 200 24.68 11.32 -12.49
N CYS A 201 24.95 10.75 -13.67
CA CYS A 201 24.28 11.14 -14.91
C CYS A 201 22.78 10.81 -14.87
N GLU A 202 22.42 9.62 -14.38
CA GLU A 202 21.04 9.21 -14.20
C GLU A 202 20.28 10.20 -13.30
N ILE A 203 20.82 10.52 -12.11
CA ILE A 203 20.18 11.48 -11.19
C ILE A 203 20.11 12.86 -11.83
N LYS A 204 21.20 13.34 -12.46
CA LYS A 204 21.22 14.63 -13.16
C LYS A 204 20.10 14.73 -14.18
N ASP A 205 19.87 13.69 -14.97
CA ASP A 205 18.83 13.67 -16.00
C ASP A 205 17.40 13.67 -15.43
N HIS A 206 17.24 13.30 -14.16
CA HIS A 206 15.98 13.34 -13.42
C HIS A 206 15.84 14.58 -12.53
N ARG A 207 16.72 15.58 -12.66
CA ARG A 207 16.60 16.85 -11.93
C ARG A 207 15.71 17.86 -12.65
N GLN A 208 14.94 18.61 -11.88
CA GLN A 208 14.06 19.66 -12.43
C GLN A 208 14.83 20.80 -13.11
N GLU A 209 16.12 21.00 -12.81
CA GLU A 209 16.98 21.91 -13.58
C GLU A 209 17.06 21.54 -15.08
N MET A 210 16.83 20.28 -15.44
CA MET A 210 16.84 19.80 -16.82
C MET A 210 15.55 20.12 -17.59
N LEU A 211 14.53 20.68 -16.93
CA LEU A 211 13.30 21.15 -17.57
C LEU A 211 13.50 22.51 -18.23
N PRO A 212 12.98 22.72 -19.46
CA PRO A 212 12.85 24.06 -20.01
C PRO A 212 11.75 24.84 -19.26
N ASP A 213 11.89 26.16 -19.19
CA ASP A 213 10.80 27.00 -18.66
C ASP A 213 9.64 27.16 -19.65
N ASN A 214 8.61 27.89 -19.21
CA ASN A 214 7.47 28.28 -20.03
C ASN A 214 7.84 29.08 -21.31
N ARG A 215 9.09 29.57 -21.44
CA ARG A 215 9.64 30.22 -22.65
C ARG A 215 10.56 29.30 -23.45
N GLY A 216 10.74 28.05 -23.03
CA GLY A 216 11.62 27.08 -23.69
C GLY A 216 13.10 27.25 -23.34
N LEU A 217 13.46 28.12 -22.39
CA LEU A 217 14.86 28.40 -22.06
C LEU A 217 15.42 27.36 -21.05
N PRO A 218 16.73 27.07 -21.08
CA PRO A 218 17.39 26.20 -20.11
C PRO A 218 17.53 26.88 -18.74
N HIS A 219 17.64 26.10 -17.67
CA HIS A 219 17.81 26.64 -16.31
C HIS A 219 19.19 27.30 -16.15
N PRO A 220 19.32 28.44 -15.44
CA PRO A 220 20.62 29.12 -15.27
C PRO A 220 21.73 28.22 -14.70
N ALA A 221 21.37 27.28 -13.81
CA ALA A 221 22.33 26.31 -13.24
C ALA A 221 22.90 25.30 -14.25
N THR A 222 22.30 25.16 -15.44
CA THR A 222 22.85 24.29 -16.51
C THR A 222 23.83 25.03 -17.42
N HIS A 223 24.05 26.33 -17.22
CA HIS A 223 25.11 27.05 -17.93
C HIS A 223 26.49 26.56 -17.47
N ARG A 224 27.44 26.46 -18.42
CA ARG A 224 28.83 26.04 -18.17
C ARG A 224 29.51 26.79 -17.01
N LEU A 225 29.22 28.09 -16.84
CA LEU A 225 29.80 28.90 -15.76
C LEU A 225 29.26 28.56 -14.36
N ARG A 226 28.17 27.80 -14.27
CA ARG A 226 27.47 27.45 -13.02
C ARG A 226 27.35 25.94 -12.81
N GLU A 227 27.99 25.16 -13.68
CA GLU A 227 27.89 23.71 -13.72
C GLU A 227 28.33 23.05 -12.39
N ASN A 228 29.34 23.60 -11.73
CA ASN A 228 29.78 23.15 -10.40
C ASN A 228 28.66 23.19 -9.34
N SER A 229 27.74 24.16 -9.42
CA SER A 229 26.62 24.25 -8.47
C SER A 229 25.61 23.12 -8.69
N LEU A 230 25.31 22.82 -9.96
CA LEU A 230 24.46 21.68 -10.30
C LEU A 230 25.12 20.36 -9.88
N TRP A 231 26.41 20.20 -10.14
CA TRP A 231 27.16 19.01 -9.75
C TRP A 231 27.16 18.80 -8.23
N ALA A 232 27.42 19.86 -7.45
CA ALA A 232 27.36 19.79 -5.99
C ALA A 232 25.97 19.34 -5.50
N ARG A 233 24.88 19.84 -6.11
CA ARG A 233 23.51 19.43 -5.76
C ARG A 233 23.20 17.98 -6.13
N VAL A 234 23.66 17.52 -7.30
CA VAL A 234 23.49 16.12 -7.73
C VAL A 234 24.25 15.20 -6.78
N THR A 235 25.54 15.47 -6.54
CA THR A 235 26.39 14.66 -5.66
C THR A 235 25.84 14.63 -4.23
N PHE A 236 25.43 15.78 -3.69
CA PHE A 236 24.84 15.83 -2.36
C PHE A 236 23.57 15.00 -2.26
N GLY A 237 22.65 15.13 -3.22
CA GLY A 237 21.41 14.36 -3.24
C GLY A 237 21.67 12.86 -3.34
N MET A 238 22.51 12.46 -4.30
CA MET A 238 22.91 11.07 -4.51
C MET A 238 23.47 10.41 -3.25
N LEU A 239 24.47 11.04 -2.62
CA LEU A 239 25.11 10.50 -1.43
C LEU A 239 24.15 10.50 -0.24
N SER A 240 23.47 11.61 0.03
CA SER A 240 22.52 11.70 1.16
C SER A 240 21.43 10.65 1.05
N ASP A 241 20.93 10.42 -0.16
CA ASP A 241 19.89 9.43 -0.44
C ASP A 241 20.38 8.00 -0.21
N ALA A 242 21.60 7.67 -0.64
CA ALA A 242 22.16 6.33 -0.48
C ALA A 242 22.32 5.96 1.01
N TYR A 243 22.90 6.84 1.83
CA TYR A 243 23.03 6.59 3.27
C TYR A 243 21.70 6.62 4.00
N ALA A 244 20.83 7.58 3.68
CA ALA A 244 19.52 7.67 4.33
C ALA A 244 18.68 6.40 4.08
N ASN A 245 18.77 5.82 2.88
CA ASN A 245 18.10 4.57 2.55
C ASN A 245 18.65 3.40 3.38
N LEU A 246 19.98 3.22 3.41
CA LEU A 246 20.62 2.16 4.18
C LEU A 246 20.27 2.23 5.67
N GLU A 247 20.32 3.42 6.26
CA GLU A 247 19.98 3.59 7.68
C GLU A 247 18.50 3.37 7.97
N SER A 248 17.62 3.82 7.08
CA SER A 248 16.19 3.60 7.24
C SER A 248 15.86 2.10 7.18
N LEU A 249 16.41 1.37 6.21
CA LEU A 249 16.22 -0.08 6.09
C LEU A 249 16.77 -0.83 7.32
N THR A 250 17.94 -0.44 7.80
CA THR A 250 18.58 -1.06 8.98
C THR A 250 17.76 -0.83 10.25
N GLU A 251 17.26 0.39 10.48
CA GLU A 251 16.42 0.70 11.63
C GLU A 251 15.06 0.01 11.55
N LEU A 252 14.41 -0.02 10.37
CA LEU A 252 13.16 -0.76 10.18
C LEU A 252 13.35 -2.25 10.46
N HIS A 253 14.42 -2.85 9.93
CA HIS A 253 14.74 -4.27 10.17
C HIS A 253 14.98 -4.56 11.65
N ARG A 254 15.69 -3.68 12.37
CA ARG A 254 15.89 -3.79 13.82
C ARG A 254 14.56 -3.75 14.58
N GLN A 255 13.66 -2.86 14.20
CA GLN A 255 12.35 -2.74 14.84
C GLN A 255 11.44 -3.94 14.57
N VAL A 256 11.41 -4.47 13.34
CA VAL A 256 10.65 -5.69 13.03
C VAL A 256 11.18 -6.88 13.82
N LYS A 257 12.50 -7.06 13.92
CA LYS A 257 13.08 -8.13 14.76
C LYS A 257 12.66 -8.02 16.22
N ASN A 258 12.66 -6.80 16.77
CA ASN A 258 12.18 -6.56 18.12
C ASN A 258 10.69 -6.92 18.28
N LEU A 259 9.85 -6.52 17.30
CA LEU A 259 8.44 -6.89 17.28
C LEU A 259 8.23 -8.41 17.21
N SER A 260 9.01 -9.13 16.40
CA SER A 260 8.93 -10.60 16.30
C SER A 260 9.22 -11.25 17.66
N MET A 261 10.29 -10.81 18.33
CA MET A 261 10.63 -11.30 19.66
C MET A 261 9.54 -11.00 20.69
N LEU A 262 8.98 -9.78 20.69
CA LEU A 262 7.91 -9.40 21.61
C LEU A 262 6.62 -10.18 21.34
N GLN A 263 6.25 -10.39 20.08
CA GLN A 263 5.06 -11.16 19.70
C GLN A 263 5.19 -12.61 20.19
N GLN A 264 6.36 -13.23 20.03
CA GLN A 264 6.61 -14.59 20.54
C GLN A 264 6.59 -14.64 22.07
N LYS A 265 7.24 -13.67 22.73
CA LYS A 265 7.28 -13.57 24.21
C LYS A 265 5.89 -13.39 24.81
N LEU A 266 5.05 -12.57 24.18
CA LEU A 266 3.75 -12.13 24.72
C LEU A 266 2.56 -12.82 24.04
N HIS A 267 2.77 -13.89 23.26
CA HIS A 267 1.73 -14.54 22.46
C HIS A 267 0.48 -14.97 23.25
N LYS A 268 0.62 -15.28 24.56
CA LYS A 268 -0.50 -15.66 25.43
C LYS A 268 -1.29 -14.48 25.96
N GLU A 269 -0.70 -13.29 25.93
CA GLU A 269 -1.28 -12.04 26.45
C GLU A 269 -1.96 -11.23 25.34
N ILE A 270 -1.58 -11.45 24.07
CA ILE A 270 -2.20 -10.85 22.90
C ILE A 270 -3.52 -11.58 22.64
N LEU A 271 -4.63 -10.97 23.05
CA LEU A 271 -5.98 -11.52 22.92
C LEU A 271 -6.94 -10.46 22.32
N PRO A 272 -7.87 -10.84 21.44
CA PRO A 272 -8.82 -9.92 20.78
C PRO A 272 -9.66 -9.05 21.71
N ASN A 273 -9.90 -9.54 22.93
CA ASN A 273 -10.76 -8.88 23.92
C ASN A 273 -9.98 -8.12 25.00
N LYS A 274 -8.65 -8.00 24.86
CA LYS A 274 -7.79 -7.27 25.80
C LYS A 274 -6.96 -6.23 25.10
N ASP A 275 -6.58 -5.21 25.85
CA ASP A 275 -5.55 -4.28 25.38
C ASP A 275 -4.24 -5.00 25.14
N LEU A 276 -3.55 -4.57 24.08
CA LEU A 276 -2.21 -5.05 23.79
C LEU A 276 -1.26 -4.73 24.96
N PRO A 277 -0.34 -5.64 25.31
CA PRO A 277 0.71 -5.33 26.27
C PRO A 277 1.43 -4.04 25.88
N LYS A 278 1.58 -3.12 26.83
CA LYS A 278 2.10 -1.76 26.58
C LYS A 278 3.43 -1.75 25.81
N GLU A 279 4.34 -2.65 26.14
CA GLU A 279 5.64 -2.79 25.48
C GLU A 279 5.50 -3.12 23.98
N TYR A 280 4.58 -4.03 23.65
CA TYR A 280 4.30 -4.43 22.27
C TYR A 280 3.56 -3.33 21.50
N PHE A 281 2.55 -2.72 22.12
CA PHE A 281 1.81 -1.60 21.53
C PHE A 281 2.72 -0.41 21.17
N VAL A 282 3.58 0.02 22.11
CA VAL A 282 4.54 1.10 21.87
C VAL A 282 5.51 0.75 20.74
N SER A 283 5.95 -0.51 20.67
CA SER A 283 6.84 -0.99 19.60
C SER A 283 6.16 -0.95 18.23
N LEU A 284 4.87 -1.31 18.16
CA LEU A 284 4.07 -1.23 16.92
C LEU A 284 3.91 0.23 16.46
N LEU A 285 3.59 1.13 17.39
CA LEU A 285 3.44 2.56 17.08
C LEU A 285 4.76 3.17 16.59
N ARG A 286 5.88 2.82 17.22
CA ARG A 286 7.21 3.25 16.79
C ARG A 286 7.50 2.74 15.38
N PHE A 287 7.25 1.46 15.12
CA PHE A 287 7.48 0.88 13.80
C PHE A 287 6.63 1.54 12.72
N LYS A 288 5.34 1.76 12.99
CA LYS A 288 4.44 2.52 12.12
C LYS A 288 4.98 3.92 11.84
N TYR A 289 5.40 4.66 12.86
CA TYR A 289 5.96 6.00 12.70
C TYR A 289 7.20 5.99 11.78
N PHE A 290 8.12 5.05 11.96
CA PHE A 290 9.33 4.97 11.12
C PHE A 290 9.01 4.58 9.67
N LEU A 291 8.02 3.71 9.45
CA LEU A 291 7.54 3.42 8.09
C LEU A 291 6.96 4.68 7.43
N GLU A 292 6.12 5.44 8.13
CA GLU A 292 5.56 6.70 7.63
C GLU A 292 6.65 7.74 7.33
N GLN A 293 7.68 7.87 8.18
CA GLN A 293 8.81 8.76 7.88
C GLN A 293 9.64 8.27 6.70
N THR A 294 9.89 6.97 6.61
CA THR A 294 10.67 6.38 5.51
C THR A 294 9.97 6.61 4.17
N ALA A 295 8.64 6.46 4.11
CA ALA A 295 7.84 6.68 2.91
C ALA A 295 7.99 8.12 2.35
N LYS A 296 8.18 9.14 3.22
CA LYS A 296 8.34 10.53 2.76
C LYS A 296 9.54 10.75 1.84
N GLY A 297 10.61 9.96 2.01
CA GLY A 297 11.80 10.03 1.16
C GLY A 297 11.46 9.77 -0.31
N PRO A 298 11.03 8.54 -0.67
CA PRO A 298 10.59 8.21 -2.02
C PRO A 298 9.51 9.15 -2.57
N LEU A 299 8.51 9.55 -1.78
CA LEU A 299 7.47 10.48 -2.24
C LEU A 299 8.06 11.83 -2.69
N ASN A 300 9.00 12.39 -1.91
CA ASN A 300 9.71 13.61 -2.30
C ASN A 300 10.62 13.40 -3.53
N LYS A 301 11.25 12.23 -3.66
CA LYS A 301 12.04 11.89 -4.85
C LYS A 301 11.18 11.82 -6.10
N LEU A 302 9.99 11.20 -6.03
CA LEU A 302 9.06 11.13 -7.15
C LEU A 302 8.64 12.52 -7.64
N LYS A 303 8.37 13.46 -6.71
CA LYS A 303 8.07 14.87 -7.03
C LYS A 303 9.13 15.55 -7.88
N VAL A 304 10.40 15.23 -7.63
CA VAL A 304 11.54 15.82 -8.35
C VAL A 304 11.79 15.05 -9.65
N ALA A 305 11.87 13.72 -9.55
CA ALA A 305 12.32 12.84 -10.61
C ALA A 305 11.28 12.69 -11.73
N VAL A 306 10.00 12.51 -11.41
CA VAL A 306 8.98 12.22 -12.43
C VAL A 306 8.85 13.37 -13.42
N PRO A 307 8.64 14.63 -13.02
CA PRO A 307 8.42 15.70 -14.00
C PRO A 307 9.61 15.92 -14.93
N ALA A 308 10.82 15.67 -14.43
CA ALA A 308 12.07 15.86 -15.17
C ALA A 308 12.52 14.61 -15.97
N SER A 309 11.99 13.43 -15.64
CA SER A 309 12.38 12.18 -16.26
C SER A 309 12.24 12.25 -17.79
N PRO A 310 13.18 11.67 -18.56
CA PRO A 310 13.16 11.77 -20.01
C PRO A 310 11.81 11.42 -20.68
N PRO A 311 11.09 10.35 -20.27
CA PRO A 311 9.79 10.01 -20.87
C PRO A 311 8.66 10.98 -20.53
N MET A 312 8.75 11.68 -19.39
CA MET A 312 7.70 12.56 -18.87
C MET A 312 7.95 14.04 -19.11
N ARG A 313 9.20 14.45 -19.37
CA ARG A 313 9.63 15.86 -19.44
C ARG A 313 8.77 16.72 -20.38
N LYS A 314 8.23 16.13 -21.45
CA LYS A 314 7.35 16.81 -22.41
C LYS A 314 6.06 17.36 -21.77
N PHE A 315 5.55 16.72 -20.72
CA PHE A 315 4.30 17.08 -20.04
C PHE A 315 4.46 18.25 -19.07
N PHE A 316 5.70 18.63 -18.74
CA PHE A 316 5.98 19.61 -17.70
C PHE A 316 6.84 20.76 -18.23
N VAL A 317 6.76 21.88 -17.52
CA VAL A 317 7.61 23.06 -17.68
C VAL A 317 7.91 23.61 -16.30
N ARG A 318 9.06 24.27 -16.16
CA ARG A 318 9.35 25.07 -14.97
C ARG A 318 8.88 26.52 -15.14
N GLU A 319 8.62 27.19 -14.03
CA GLU A 319 8.58 28.65 -14.04
C GLU A 319 10.00 29.23 -14.18
N PRO A 320 10.15 30.40 -14.81
CA PRO A 320 11.39 31.15 -14.77
C PRO A 320 11.78 31.40 -13.31
N PRO A 321 13.07 31.23 -12.95
CA PRO A 321 13.48 31.45 -11.58
C PRO A 321 13.35 32.95 -11.25
N VAL A 322 13.01 33.25 -10.00
CA VAL A 322 12.84 34.63 -9.52
C VAL A 322 14.16 35.41 -9.63
N ASP A 323 15.28 34.73 -9.37
CA ASP A 323 16.64 35.21 -9.55
C ASP A 323 17.53 34.05 -10.02
N SER A 324 18.71 34.34 -10.58
CA SER A 324 19.59 33.31 -11.13
C SER A 324 20.18 32.33 -10.10
N ASP A 325 20.19 32.72 -8.83
CA ASP A 325 20.86 32.00 -7.74
C ASP A 325 19.87 31.16 -6.91
N SER A 326 18.57 31.33 -7.16
CA SER A 326 17.49 30.65 -6.49
C SER A 326 17.61 29.13 -6.61
N THR A 327 17.42 28.45 -5.48
CA THR A 327 17.36 26.98 -5.41
C THR A 327 15.94 26.45 -5.61
N LYS A 328 14.93 27.33 -5.60
CA LYS A 328 13.52 26.93 -5.71
C LYS A 328 13.14 26.78 -7.18
N ILE A 329 12.68 25.59 -7.54
CA ILE A 329 12.16 25.30 -8.87
C ILE A 329 10.68 24.98 -8.72
N PHE A 330 9.84 25.77 -9.40
CA PHE A 330 8.42 25.50 -9.50
C PHE A 330 8.15 24.83 -10.83
N VAL A 331 7.59 23.62 -10.78
CA VAL A 331 7.21 22.84 -11.95
C VAL A 331 5.69 22.80 -12.05
N ARG A 332 5.16 22.92 -13.26
CA ARG A 332 3.74 22.74 -13.56
C ARG A 332 3.54 21.93 -14.83
N SER A 333 2.32 21.44 -15.03
CA SER A 333 1.91 20.87 -16.30
C SER A 333 2.06 21.89 -17.43
N ARG A 334 2.55 21.43 -18.58
CA ARG A 334 2.71 22.24 -19.78
C ARG A 334 1.33 22.67 -20.30
N PRO A 335 1.05 23.99 -20.40
CA PRO A 335 -0.22 24.48 -20.91
C PRO A 335 -0.46 24.01 -22.36
N GLY A 336 -1.70 23.63 -22.67
CA GLY A 336 -2.12 23.25 -24.02
C GLY A 336 -1.58 21.91 -24.52
N PHE A 337 -0.79 21.17 -23.72
CA PHE A 337 -0.32 19.85 -24.10
C PHE A 337 -1.45 18.83 -23.95
N LYS A 338 -1.83 18.18 -25.06
CA LYS A 338 -2.84 17.13 -25.04
C LYS A 338 -2.23 15.83 -24.52
N MET A 339 -2.83 15.29 -23.47
CA MET A 339 -2.48 13.99 -22.90
C MET A 339 -3.53 12.96 -23.28
N GLU A 340 -3.11 11.73 -23.59
CA GLU A 340 -4.04 10.61 -23.71
C GLU A 340 -4.67 10.28 -22.33
N LYS A 341 -5.80 9.57 -22.31
CA LYS A 341 -6.47 9.19 -21.05
C LYS A 341 -5.55 8.43 -20.09
N VAL A 342 -4.76 7.50 -20.62
CA VAL A 342 -3.79 6.71 -19.84
C VAL A 342 -2.71 7.61 -19.23
N GLU A 343 -2.21 8.59 -19.99
CA GLU A 343 -1.21 9.55 -19.50
C GLU A 343 -1.79 10.47 -18.42
N GLN A 344 -3.06 10.90 -18.56
CA GLN A 344 -3.77 11.68 -17.55
C GLN A 344 -3.94 10.88 -16.25
N GLN A 345 -4.34 9.61 -16.34
CA GLN A 345 -4.50 8.74 -15.18
C GLN A 345 -3.17 8.48 -14.47
N LEU A 346 -2.11 8.18 -15.23
CA LEU A 346 -0.76 7.99 -14.67
C LEU A 346 -0.27 9.24 -13.93
N ILE A 347 -0.37 10.41 -14.58
CA ILE A 347 0.05 11.68 -13.97
C ILE A 347 -0.79 11.99 -12.73
N TRP A 348 -2.09 11.68 -12.74
CA TRP A 348 -2.95 11.89 -11.58
C TRP A 348 -2.51 11.03 -10.38
N LEU A 349 -2.31 9.73 -10.57
CA LEU A 349 -1.84 8.82 -9.51
C LEU A 349 -0.50 9.29 -8.93
N LEU A 350 0.43 9.60 -9.81
CA LEU A 350 1.75 10.07 -9.43
C LEU A 350 1.69 11.40 -8.67
N ARG A 351 0.94 12.42 -9.15
CA ARG A 351 0.77 13.69 -8.43
C ARG A 351 0.07 13.53 -7.09
N THR A 352 -0.91 12.63 -6.97
CA THR A 352 -1.57 12.33 -5.69
C THR A 352 -0.55 11.87 -4.65
N LEU A 353 0.53 11.16 -5.04
CA LEU A 353 1.57 10.75 -4.10
C LEU A 353 2.39 11.92 -3.51
N TRP A 354 2.50 13.08 -4.17
CA TRP A 354 3.45 14.13 -3.73
C TRP A 354 2.95 15.58 -3.73
N GLU A 355 1.73 15.86 -4.16
CA GLU A 355 1.17 17.22 -4.19
C GLU A 355 0.05 17.48 -3.19
N ASP A 356 -0.85 16.52 -2.99
CA ASP A 356 -2.09 16.73 -2.24
C ASP A 356 -2.12 15.88 -0.97
N ASP A 357 -1.71 16.48 0.14
CA ASP A 357 -1.75 15.86 1.46
C ASP A 357 -3.16 15.41 1.84
N TYR A 358 -4.21 16.10 1.37
CA TYR A 358 -5.59 15.75 1.71
C TYR A 358 -6.09 14.56 0.89
N THR A 359 -5.95 14.60 -0.43
CA THR A 359 -6.35 13.46 -1.27
C THR A 359 -5.54 12.21 -0.91
N LEU A 360 -4.22 12.34 -0.70
CA LEU A 360 -3.38 11.21 -0.28
C LEU A 360 -3.78 10.69 1.10
N PHE A 361 -4.12 11.58 2.04
CA PHE A 361 -4.64 11.19 3.35
C PHE A 361 -5.95 10.40 3.24
N LEU A 362 -6.89 10.84 2.40
CA LEU A 362 -8.16 10.16 2.20
C LEU A 362 -7.99 8.81 1.50
N VAL A 363 -7.23 8.75 0.41
CA VAL A 363 -7.05 7.51 -0.37
C VAL A 363 -6.11 6.53 0.33
N ARG A 364 -5.16 7.04 1.13
CA ARG A 364 -4.01 6.35 1.74
C ARG A 364 -2.96 5.93 0.73
N VAL A 365 -1.69 6.08 1.12
CA VAL A 365 -0.52 5.78 0.25
C VAL A 365 -0.55 4.37 -0.32
N PRO A 366 -0.83 3.29 0.45
CA PRO A 366 -0.82 1.94 -0.10
C PRO A 366 -1.80 1.75 -1.28
N ASN A 367 -2.99 2.34 -1.21
CA ASN A 367 -3.99 2.20 -2.27
C ASN A 367 -3.58 2.93 -3.56
N VAL A 368 -2.90 4.09 -3.44
CA VAL A 368 -2.40 4.82 -4.62
C VAL A 368 -1.25 4.05 -5.27
N VAL A 369 -0.37 3.44 -4.48
CA VAL A 369 0.74 2.62 -4.99
C VAL A 369 0.21 1.34 -5.66
N ASP A 370 -0.72 0.63 -5.03
CA ASP A 370 -1.35 -0.56 -5.61
C ASP A 370 -2.04 -0.24 -6.96
N GLU A 371 -2.78 0.87 -7.05
CA GLU A 371 -3.43 1.30 -8.30
C GLU A 371 -2.41 1.75 -9.36
N LEU A 372 -1.31 2.38 -8.94
CA LEU A 372 -0.20 2.71 -9.84
C LEU A 372 0.43 1.45 -10.42
N GLU A 373 0.75 0.46 -9.59
CA GLU A 373 1.29 -0.84 -10.04
C GLU A 373 0.31 -1.55 -10.99
N ARG A 374 -0.98 -1.58 -10.64
CA ARG A 374 -2.02 -2.15 -11.51
C ARG A 374 -2.05 -1.47 -12.88
N LEU A 375 -2.00 -0.14 -12.92
CA LEU A 375 -1.98 0.63 -14.17
C LEU A 375 -0.74 0.31 -15.00
N LEU A 376 0.45 0.28 -14.40
CA LEU A 376 1.70 -0.01 -15.11
C LEU A 376 1.70 -1.44 -15.69
N GLN A 377 1.12 -2.42 -15.00
CA GLN A 377 0.99 -3.78 -15.50
C GLN A 377 -0.05 -3.92 -16.62
N ALA A 378 -1.18 -3.22 -16.51
CA ALA A 378 -2.29 -3.33 -17.46
C ALA A 378 -2.05 -2.53 -18.75
N GLU A 379 -1.34 -1.40 -18.67
CA GLU A 379 -1.19 -0.45 -19.76
C GLU A 379 0.30 -0.26 -20.13
N PRO A 380 0.81 -0.96 -21.17
CA PRO A 380 2.20 -0.82 -21.63
C PRO A 380 2.58 0.62 -21.99
N LYS A 381 1.59 1.44 -22.39
CA LYS A 381 1.79 2.87 -22.64
C LYS A 381 2.12 3.66 -21.38
N ALA A 382 1.54 3.28 -20.23
CA ALA A 382 1.86 3.89 -18.94
C ALA A 382 3.26 3.45 -18.48
N ASP A 383 3.57 2.16 -18.60
CA ASP A 383 4.89 1.61 -18.27
C ASP A 383 6.02 2.27 -19.08
N ALA A 384 5.82 2.47 -20.38
CA ALA A 384 6.77 3.18 -21.25
C ALA A 384 7.02 4.66 -20.87
N ARG A 385 6.27 5.21 -19.90
CA ARG A 385 6.47 6.56 -19.35
C ARG A 385 7.28 6.56 -18.05
N ILE A 386 7.59 5.39 -17.49
CA ILE A 386 8.39 5.25 -16.29
C ILE A 386 9.82 4.90 -16.69
N SER A 387 10.78 5.73 -16.30
CA SER A 387 12.21 5.40 -16.45
C SER A 387 12.66 4.40 -15.39
N ALA A 388 13.77 3.70 -15.62
CA ALA A 388 14.35 2.77 -14.64
C ALA A 388 14.58 3.44 -13.26
N HIS A 389 15.07 4.68 -13.25
CA HIS A 389 15.23 5.47 -12.03
C HIS A 389 13.92 5.68 -11.27
N VAL A 390 12.85 6.07 -11.97
CA VAL A 390 11.53 6.27 -11.35
C VAL A 390 10.94 4.95 -10.88
N ALA A 391 11.09 3.87 -11.66
CA ALA A 391 10.66 2.52 -11.27
C ALA A 391 11.33 2.06 -9.97
N LYS A 392 12.63 2.33 -9.80
CA LYS A 392 13.35 2.04 -8.55
C LYS A 392 12.72 2.77 -7.35
N ILE A 393 12.42 4.06 -7.50
CA ILE A 393 11.79 4.86 -6.43
C ILE A 393 10.38 4.32 -6.08
N ILE A 394 9.59 3.94 -7.08
CA ILE A 394 8.27 3.31 -6.87
C ILE A 394 8.45 1.97 -6.12
N GLY A 395 9.44 1.18 -6.51
CA GLY A 395 9.81 -0.07 -5.83
C GLY A 395 10.09 0.11 -4.35
N ASP A 396 11.00 1.03 -4.02
CA ASP A 396 11.35 1.36 -2.62
C ASP A 396 10.12 1.78 -1.81
N LEU A 397 9.22 2.57 -2.42
CA LEU A 397 7.97 2.99 -1.78
C LEU A 397 7.02 1.82 -1.53
N ALA A 398 6.85 0.92 -2.52
CA ALA A 398 5.95 -0.23 -2.45
C ALA A 398 6.25 -1.16 -1.27
N ILE A 399 7.53 -1.39 -0.97
CA ILE A 399 7.97 -2.21 0.16
C ILE A 399 7.50 -1.62 1.50
N VAL A 400 7.68 -0.30 1.66
CA VAL A 400 7.30 0.42 2.88
C VAL A 400 5.78 0.46 3.01
N THR A 401 5.06 0.74 1.93
CA THR A 401 3.59 0.82 1.95
C THR A 401 2.94 -0.53 2.19
N GLN A 402 3.53 -1.62 1.69
CA GLN A 402 3.02 -2.96 1.97
C GLN A 402 3.19 -3.33 3.45
N SER A 403 4.27 -2.87 4.08
CA SER A 403 4.48 -3.03 5.53
C SER A 403 3.44 -2.22 6.33
N LEU A 404 3.14 -0.99 5.91
CA LEU A 404 2.08 -0.17 6.51
C LEU A 404 0.70 -0.83 6.38
N LYS A 405 0.38 -1.37 5.21
CA LYS A 405 -0.91 -2.04 4.95
C LYS A 405 -1.12 -3.24 5.88
N GLN A 406 -0.09 -4.04 6.12
CA GLN A 406 -0.17 -5.16 7.07
C GLN A 406 -0.42 -4.68 8.51
N LEU A 407 0.18 -3.56 8.94
CA LEU A 407 -0.08 -2.98 10.25
C LEU A 407 -1.49 -2.39 10.36
N GLU A 408 -2.00 -1.77 9.31
CA GLU A 408 -3.37 -1.21 9.30
C GLU A 408 -4.45 -2.28 9.42
N LEU A 409 -4.19 -3.47 8.85
CA LEU A 409 -5.09 -4.61 8.90
C LEU A 409 -4.92 -5.46 10.17
N TYR A 410 -3.91 -5.16 11.00
CA TYR A 410 -3.62 -5.93 12.20
C TYR A 410 -4.65 -5.66 13.31
N GLN A 411 -5.52 -6.65 13.54
CA GLN A 411 -6.46 -6.69 14.66
C GLN A 411 -6.24 -7.98 15.47
N PRO A 412 -5.24 -7.99 16.36
CA PRO A 412 -4.84 -9.18 17.13
C PRO A 412 -5.86 -9.67 18.14
#